data_AF-T2IVS6-F1
#
_entry.id   AF-T2IVS6-F1
#
_cell.length_a   1.000
_cell.length_b   1.000
_cell.length_c   1.000
_cell.angle_alpha   90.00
_cell.angle_beta   90.00
_cell.angle_gamma   90.00
#
_symmetry.space_group_name_H-M   'P 1'
#
loop_
_entity.id
_entity.type
_entity.pdbx_description
1 polymer ?
#
loop_
_entity_poly.entity_id
_entity_poly.type
_entity_poly.pdbx_seq_one_letter_code
_entity_poly.pdbx_strand_id
1 'polypeptide(L)'
;MDEYNQINLTIDWHQLIKDYQQKFSHNRVREKNKSYQLFPQATPQTPQTIRLRDYQQEAVINWFKNKGRGTLKMATGSGKTITALAIATELYDKIKLQVLLIICPYRHLVVQWQKECIKFNLNPILAFESVYN
;
A
#
# COMPACT_ATOMS: atom_id res chain seq x y z
N MET A 1 36.43 -13.84 7.25
CA MET A 1 35.01 -13.87 7.66
C MET A 1 34.53 -12.45 7.56
N ASP A 2 33.71 -12.13 6.56
CA ASP A 2 32.76 -11.02 6.56
C ASP A 2 31.80 -11.28 5.40
N GLU A 3 30.91 -12.24 5.65
CA GLU A 3 29.87 -12.69 4.74
C GLU A 3 28.63 -11.79 4.95
N TYR A 4 28.80 -10.47 4.81
CA TYR A 4 27.67 -9.55 4.75
C TYR A 4 27.08 -9.56 3.34
N ASN A 5 26.43 -10.70 3.07
CA ASN A 5 25.17 -10.84 2.37
C ASN A 5 24.87 -9.70 1.39
N GLN A 6 25.29 -9.89 0.14
CA GLN A 6 24.60 -9.30 -1.00
C GLN A 6 23.12 -9.70 -0.90
N ILE A 7 22.31 -8.88 -0.23
CA ILE A 7 20.87 -8.96 -0.37
C ILE A 7 20.61 -8.48 -1.80
N ASN A 8 20.66 -9.42 -2.74
CA ASN A 8 20.09 -9.25 -4.07
C ASN A 8 18.58 -9.06 -3.87
N LEU A 9 18.17 -7.83 -3.57
CA LEU A 9 16.79 -7.35 -3.54
C LEU A 9 16.23 -7.28 -4.98
N THR A 10 16.44 -8.33 -5.76
CA THR A 10 15.88 -8.42 -7.10
C THR A 10 14.41 -8.76 -6.94
N ILE A 11 13.59 -7.72 -6.76
CA ILE A 11 12.14 -7.85 -6.73
C ILE A 11 11.70 -8.47 -8.06
N ASP A 12 11.07 -9.63 -8.01
CA ASP A 12 10.43 -10.21 -9.18
C ASP A 12 9.11 -9.48 -9.47
N TRP A 13 9.23 -8.41 -10.25
CA TRP A 13 8.09 -7.59 -10.66
C TRP A 13 7.09 -8.36 -11.53
N HIS A 14 7.54 -9.36 -12.29
CA HIS A 14 6.65 -10.16 -13.12
C HIS A 14 5.77 -11.07 -12.26
N GLN A 15 6.36 -11.74 -11.28
CA GLN A 15 5.60 -12.55 -10.33
C GLN A 15 4.63 -11.69 -9.52
N LEU A 16 5.07 -10.50 -9.10
CA LEU A 16 4.23 -9.56 -8.35
C LEU A 16 2.99 -9.13 -9.15
N ILE A 17 3.15 -8.81 -10.45
CA ILE A 17 2.02 -8.48 -11.34
C ILE A 17 1.07 -9.68 -11.49
N LYS A 18 1.61 -10.88 -11.73
CA LYS A 18 0.79 -12.10 -11.88
C LYS A 18 -0.04 -12.37 -10.62
N ASP A 19 0.59 -12.31 -9.45
CA ASP A 19 -0.08 -12.52 -8.18
C ASP A 19 -1.18 -11.49 -7.92
N TYR A 20 -0.90 -10.22 -8.22
CA TYR A 20 -1.88 -9.15 -8.11
C TYR A 20 -3.08 -9.43 -9.03
N GLN A 21 -2.86 -9.72 -10.31
CA GLN A 21 -3.95 -10.02 -11.24
C GLN A 21 -4.78 -11.23 -10.80
N GLN A 22 -4.15 -12.32 -10.36
CA GLN A 22 -4.86 -13.52 -9.88
C GLN A 22 -5.78 -13.23 -8.68
N LYS A 23 -5.34 -12.36 -7.76
CA LYS A 23 -6.11 -11.92 -6.58
C LYS A 23 -7.41 -11.20 -6.97
N PHE A 24 -7.42 -10.46 -8.08
CA PHE A 24 -8.57 -9.70 -8.57
C PHE A 24 -9.40 -10.42 -9.66
N SER A 25 -8.87 -11.47 -10.30
CA SER A 25 -9.60 -12.25 -11.32
C SER A 25 -10.57 -13.29 -10.74
N HIS A 26 -10.44 -13.70 -9.48
CA HIS A 26 -11.28 -14.74 -8.89
C HIS A 26 -12.35 -14.18 -7.95
N ASN A 27 -13.62 -14.22 -8.36
CA ASN A 27 -14.77 -14.10 -7.46
C ASN A 27 -14.87 -15.34 -6.57
N ARG A 28 -14.03 -15.48 -5.54
CA ARG A 28 -14.22 -16.53 -4.53
C ARG A 28 -15.16 -16.03 -3.44
N VAL A 29 -16.38 -16.54 -3.44
CA VAL A 29 -17.24 -16.51 -2.24
C VAL A 29 -16.69 -17.57 -1.30
N ARG A 30 -16.10 -17.14 -0.18
CA ARG A 30 -15.65 -18.03 0.90
C ARG A 30 -16.30 -17.58 2.19
N GLU A 31 -16.89 -18.51 2.94
CA GLU A 31 -17.38 -18.22 4.29
C GLU A 31 -16.24 -17.80 5.21
N LYS A 32 -16.51 -16.80 6.06
CA LYS A 32 -15.57 -16.30 7.06
C LYS A 32 -15.31 -17.40 8.10
N ASN A 33 -14.12 -18.00 8.07
CA ASN A 33 -13.61 -18.71 9.25
C ASN A 33 -13.36 -17.66 10.34
N LYS A 34 -14.06 -17.76 11.49
CA LYS A 34 -13.74 -16.98 12.69
C LYS A 34 -12.39 -17.44 13.24
N SER A 35 -11.34 -16.66 13.02
CA SER A 35 -10.08 -16.77 13.75
C SER A 35 -10.05 -15.71 14.85
N TYR A 36 -9.73 -16.12 16.08
CA TYR A 36 -9.47 -15.20 17.17
C TYR A 36 -8.07 -14.59 16.95
N GLN A 37 -8.00 -13.27 16.73
CA GLN A 37 -6.73 -12.55 16.62
C GLN A 37 -6.26 -12.15 18.01
N LEU A 38 -5.20 -12.81 18.49
CA LEU A 38 -4.37 -12.31 19.59
C LEU A 38 -3.59 -11.10 19.04
N PHE A 39 -3.86 -9.91 19.59
CA PHE A 39 -3.18 -8.62 19.34
C PHE A 39 -2.49 -8.48 17.97
N PRO A 40 -3.20 -8.03 16.92
CA PRO A 40 -2.59 -7.88 15.61
C PRO A 40 -1.53 -6.77 15.67
N GLN A 41 -0.28 -7.10 15.34
CA GLN A 41 0.64 -6.06 14.90
C GLN A 41 -0.01 -5.33 13.71
N ALA A 42 0.12 -4.01 13.66
CA ALA A 42 -0.49 -3.17 12.62
C ALA A 42 0.15 -3.43 11.25
N THR A 43 -0.26 -4.51 10.59
CA THR A 43 0.16 -4.84 9.23
C THR A 43 -0.76 -4.12 8.24
N PRO A 44 -0.21 -3.47 7.19
CA PRO A 44 -1.01 -2.86 6.13
C PRO A 44 -2.02 -3.86 5.55
N GLN A 45 -3.29 -3.49 5.49
CA GLN A 45 -4.35 -4.33 4.91
C GLN A 45 -5.39 -3.47 4.20
N THR A 46 -5.78 -3.87 3.00
CA THR A 46 -6.89 -3.21 2.29
C THR A 46 -8.21 -3.51 3.01
N PRO A 47 -9.01 -2.48 3.37
CA PRO A 47 -10.32 -2.69 4.00
C PRO A 47 -11.24 -3.55 3.15
N GLN A 48 -12.01 -4.43 3.79
CA GLN A 48 -13.02 -5.26 3.09
C GLN A 48 -14.11 -4.43 2.39
N THR A 49 -14.32 -3.18 2.83
CA THR A 49 -15.28 -2.25 2.23
C THR A 49 -14.76 -1.56 0.98
N ILE A 50 -13.47 -1.65 0.68
CA ILE A 50 -12.84 -1.00 -0.47
C ILE A 50 -12.57 -2.03 -1.56
N ARG A 51 -13.24 -1.83 -2.70
CA ARG A 51 -12.90 -2.51 -3.96
C ARG A 51 -12.32 -1.49 -4.92
N LEU A 52 -11.10 -1.73 -5.39
CA LEU A 52 -10.46 -0.88 -6.40
C LEU A 52 -11.22 -0.95 -7.70
N ARG A 53 -11.48 0.22 -8.30
CA ARG A 53 -12.03 0.36 -9.66
C ARG A 53 -10.98 -0.04 -10.70
N ASP A 54 -11.42 -0.37 -11.90
CA ASP A 54 -10.54 -0.89 -12.96
C ASP A 54 -9.34 0.03 -13.24
N TYR A 55 -9.56 1.33 -13.35
CA TYR A 55 -8.48 2.30 -13.56
C TYR A 55 -7.49 2.40 -12.37
N GLN A 56 -7.95 2.11 -11.15
CA GLN A 56 -7.06 2.07 -9.97
C GLN A 56 -6.22 0.79 -9.99
N GLN A 57 -6.82 -0.34 -10.41
CA GLN A 57 -6.09 -1.58 -10.60
C GLN A 57 -5.06 -1.44 -11.73
N GLU A 58 -5.43 -0.77 -12.82
CA GLU A 58 -4.51 -0.45 -13.91
C GLU A 58 -3.34 0.43 -13.43
N ALA A 59 -3.63 1.45 -12.61
CA ALA A 59 -2.59 2.29 -12.01
C ALA A 59 -1.61 1.47 -11.13
N VAL A 60 -2.11 0.52 -10.34
CA VAL A 60 -1.28 -0.41 -9.55
C VAL A 60 -0.40 -1.28 -10.46
N ILE A 61 -0.98 -1.87 -11.49
CA ILE A 61 -0.25 -2.70 -12.47
C ILE A 61 0.83 -1.89 -13.18
N ASN A 62 0.49 -0.68 -13.64
CA ASN A 62 1.43 0.22 -14.32
C ASN A 62 2.57 0.65 -13.38
N TRP A 63 2.29 0.86 -12.10
CA TRP A 63 3.34 1.11 -11.10
C TRP A 63 4.33 -0.06 -10.99
N PHE A 64 3.83 -1.29 -10.92
CA PHE A 64 4.67 -2.49 -10.85
C PHE A 64 5.46 -2.75 -12.14
N LYS A 65 4.84 -2.52 -13.32
CA LYS A 65 5.53 -2.58 -14.61
C LYS A 65 6.71 -1.61 -14.68
N ASN A 66 6.56 -0.44 -14.06
CA ASN A 66 7.62 0.56 -13.95
C ASN A 66 8.55 0.32 -12.74
N LYS A 67 8.59 -0.91 -12.22
CA LYS A 67 9.48 -1.33 -11.12
C LYS A 67 9.36 -0.43 -9.88
N GLY A 68 8.13 -0.01 -9.59
CA GLY A 68 7.80 0.83 -8.43
C GLY A 68 8.33 2.27 -8.54
N ARG A 69 8.50 2.80 -9.75
CA ARG A 69 9.01 4.16 -9.99
C ARG A 69 8.13 4.89 -11.01
N GLY A 70 8.04 6.22 -10.87
CA GLY A 70 7.33 7.10 -11.81
C GLY A 70 6.26 7.95 -11.15
N THR A 71 5.33 8.46 -11.97
CA THR A 71 4.26 9.37 -11.53
C THR A 71 2.91 8.87 -12.04
N LEU A 72 1.95 8.69 -11.13
CA LEU A 72 0.56 8.38 -11.48
C LEU A 72 -0.22 9.69 -11.65
N LYS A 73 -0.58 10.03 -12.90
CA LYS A 73 -1.42 11.20 -13.20
C LYS A 73 -2.88 10.85 -13.00
N MET A 74 -3.46 11.32 -11.90
CA MET A 74 -4.84 11.00 -11.51
C MET A 74 -5.66 12.26 -11.23
N ALA A 75 -6.91 12.30 -11.69
CA ALA A 75 -7.81 13.43 -11.47
C ALA A 75 -8.18 13.60 -9.98
N THR A 76 -8.64 14.78 -9.58
CA THR A 76 -9.25 14.98 -8.26
C THR A 76 -10.52 14.14 -8.12
N GLY A 77 -10.76 13.58 -6.93
CA GLY A 77 -11.89 12.67 -6.69
C GLY A 77 -11.72 11.23 -7.22
N SER A 78 -10.69 10.94 -8.02
CA SER A 78 -10.45 9.58 -8.59
C SER A 78 -9.87 8.56 -7.60
N GLY A 79 -9.70 8.92 -6.32
CA GLY A 79 -9.19 7.99 -5.31
C GLY A 79 -7.68 7.72 -5.41
N LYS A 80 -6.89 8.76 -5.71
CA LYS A 80 -5.42 8.72 -5.72
C LYS A 80 -4.81 8.24 -4.39
N THR A 81 -5.36 8.66 -3.25
CA THR A 81 -4.93 8.22 -1.92
C THR A 81 -5.16 6.71 -1.72
N ILE A 82 -6.36 6.22 -2.05
CA ILE A 82 -6.70 4.79 -1.95
C ILE A 82 -5.79 3.95 -2.84
N THR A 83 -5.50 4.44 -4.04
CA THR A 83 -4.60 3.76 -4.99
C THR A 83 -3.19 3.66 -4.43
N ALA A 84 -2.65 4.74 -3.87
CA ALA A 84 -1.31 4.74 -3.26
C ALA A 84 -1.21 3.79 -2.05
N LEU A 85 -2.22 3.78 -1.17
CA LEU A 85 -2.24 2.87 -0.02
C LEU A 85 -2.43 1.41 -0.40
N ALA A 86 -3.19 1.14 -1.47
CA ALA A 86 -3.27 -0.21 -2.04
C ALA A 86 -1.91 -0.67 -2.59
N ILE A 87 -1.19 0.18 -3.32
CA ILE A 87 0.18 -0.12 -3.77
C ILE A 87 1.09 -0.42 -2.58
N ALA A 88 1.05 0.40 -1.53
CA ALA A 88 1.87 0.19 -0.33
C ALA A 88 1.53 -1.13 0.37
N THR A 89 0.25 -1.50 0.43
CA THR A 89 -0.22 -2.77 0.99
C THR A 89 0.30 -3.97 0.20
N GLU A 90 0.20 -3.93 -1.13
CA GLU A 90 0.71 -5.01 -1.98
C GLU A 90 2.24 -5.14 -1.90
N LEU A 91 2.96 -4.02 -1.83
CA LEU A 91 4.42 -4.02 -1.61
C LEU A 91 4.77 -4.57 -0.21
N TYR A 92 4.01 -4.23 0.83
CA TYR A 92 4.20 -4.84 2.14
C TYR A 92 4.02 -6.36 2.10
N ASP A 93 2.93 -6.84 1.49
CA ASP A 93 2.64 -8.26 1.41
C ASP A 93 3.76 -9.04 0.70
N LYS A 94 4.29 -8.48 -0.40
CA LYS A 94 5.21 -9.17 -1.31
C LYS A 94 6.67 -9.02 -0.95
N ILE A 95 7.09 -7.82 -0.56
CA ILE A 95 8.52 -7.50 -0.34
C ILE A 95 8.79 -7.02 1.08
N LYS A 96 7.80 -7.06 1.98
CA LYS A 96 7.90 -6.55 3.35
C LYS A 96 8.40 -5.10 3.34
N LEU A 97 7.70 -4.23 2.60
CA LEU A 97 7.94 -2.80 2.60
C LEU A 97 8.15 -2.28 4.03
N GLN A 98 9.36 -1.76 4.30
CA GLN A 98 9.76 -1.37 5.65
C GLN A 98 9.29 0.05 6.01
N VAL A 99 9.31 0.96 5.03
CA VAL A 99 9.02 2.39 5.25
C VAL A 99 8.11 2.92 4.15
N LEU A 100 7.08 3.66 4.55
CA LEU A 100 6.21 4.44 3.67
C LEU A 100 6.33 5.91 4.06
N LEU A 101 6.86 6.74 3.16
CA LEU A 101 6.95 8.19 3.34
C LEU A 101 5.91 8.88 2.45
N ILE A 102 5.01 9.65 3.07
CA ILE A 102 3.96 10.41 2.38
C ILE A 102 4.24 11.90 2.62
N ILE A 103 4.50 12.63 1.54
CA ILE A 103 4.77 14.07 1.58
C ILE A 103 3.53 14.81 1.07
N CYS A 104 3.06 15.78 1.86
CA CYS A 104 1.90 16.60 1.53
C CYS A 104 2.27 18.09 1.59
N PRO A 105 1.72 18.94 0.70
CA PRO A 105 2.04 20.36 0.69
C PRO A 105 1.36 21.16 1.82
N TYR A 106 0.32 20.62 2.45
CA TYR A 106 -0.44 21.31 3.50
C TYR A 106 -0.82 20.37 4.66
N ARG A 107 -0.88 20.91 5.89
CA ARG A 107 -1.23 20.17 7.11
C ARG A 107 -2.59 19.45 7.02
N HIS A 108 -3.60 20.12 6.46
CA HIS A 108 -4.92 19.51 6.31
C HIS A 108 -4.91 18.27 5.40
N LEU A 109 -4.02 18.23 4.40
CA LEU A 109 -3.83 17.04 3.56
C LEU A 109 -3.15 15.92 4.34
N VAL A 110 -2.17 16.23 5.21
CA VAL A 110 -1.57 15.21 6.09
C VAL A 110 -2.64 14.55 6.96
N VAL A 111 -3.52 15.35 7.57
CA VAL A 111 -4.63 14.83 8.39
C VAL A 111 -5.61 14.00 7.55
N GLN A 112 -5.89 14.38 6.30
CA GLN A 112 -6.70 13.55 5.39
C GLN A 112 -6.03 12.21 5.08
N TRP A 113 -4.72 12.20 4.79
CA TRP A 113 -3.97 10.98 4.55
C TRP A 113 -3.90 10.08 5.78
N GLN A 114 -3.73 10.64 6.98
CA GLN A 114 -3.78 9.89 8.24
C GLN A 114 -5.09 9.11 8.38
N LYS A 115 -6.24 9.75 8.12
CA LYS A 115 -7.55 9.10 8.19
C LYS A 115 -7.66 7.93 7.22
N GLU A 116 -7.11 8.05 6.02
CA GLU A 116 -7.09 6.94 5.06
C GLU A 116 -6.09 5.84 5.46
N CYS A 117 -4.92 6.19 5.99
CA CYS A 117 -3.93 5.23 6.50
C CYS A 117 -4.53 4.34 7.60
N ILE A 118 -5.25 4.94 8.56
CA ILE A 118 -5.89 4.21 9.67
C ILE A 118 -6.86 3.15 9.13
N LYS A 119 -7.62 3.47 8.07
CA LYS A 119 -8.51 2.47 7.44
C LYS A 119 -7.71 1.28 6.91
N PHE A 120 -6.54 1.53 6.33
CA PHE A 120 -5.61 0.50 5.84
C PHE A 120 -4.78 -0.18 6.94
N ASN A 121 -5.18 -0.03 8.22
CA ASN A 121 -4.47 -0.58 9.37
C ASN A 121 -3.01 -0.07 9.49
N LEU A 122 -2.76 1.15 9.02
CA LEU A 122 -1.50 1.88 9.17
C LEU A 122 -1.65 2.94 10.26
N ASN A 123 -0.67 3.04 11.15
CA ASN A 123 -0.59 4.11 12.15
C ASN A 123 0.61 5.04 11.83
N PRO A 124 0.42 6.08 11.00
CA PRO A 124 1.51 6.94 10.56
C PRO A 124 1.94 7.92 11.66
N ILE A 125 3.24 8.23 11.71
CA ILE A 125 3.77 9.33 12.52
C ILE A 125 3.52 10.64 11.77
N LEU A 126 2.85 11.60 12.42
CA LEU A 126 2.58 12.91 11.82
C LEU A 126 3.78 13.83 12.03
N ALA A 127 4.42 14.25 10.95
CA ALA A 127 5.61 15.10 10.97
C ALA A 127 5.34 16.45 10.30
N PHE A 128 4.62 17.35 10.98
CA PHE A 128 4.36 18.72 10.47
C PHE A 128 4.28 19.80 11.55
N GLU A 129 4.49 19.43 12.81
CA GLU A 129 4.57 20.36 13.93
C GLU A 129 5.99 20.94 14.05
N SER A 130 6.08 22.17 14.56
CA SER A 130 7.37 22.81 14.83
C SER A 130 7.87 22.34 16.19
N VAL A 131 9.19 22.10 16.30
CA VAL A 131 9.84 21.85 17.61
C VAL A 131 10.01 23.16 18.40
N TYR A 132 9.96 24.30 17.71
CA TYR A 132 10.00 25.64 18.29
C TYR A 132 8.58 26.21 18.32
N ASN A 133 7.99 26.28 19.52
CA ASN A 133 6.77 27.04 19.81
C ASN A 133 7.15 28.45 20.28
#